data_AF-A0A2T1E448-F1
#
_entry.id   AF-A0A2T1E448-F1
#
_cell.length_a   1.000
_cell.length_b   1.000
_cell.length_c   1.000
_cell.angle_alpha   90.00
_cell.angle_beta   90.00
_cell.angle_gamma   90.00
#
_symmetry.space_group_name_H-M   'P 1'
#
loop_
_entity.id
_entity.type
_entity.pdbx_description
1 polymer ?
#
loop_
_entity_poly.entity_id
_entity_poly.type
_entity_poly.pdbx_seq_one_letter_code
_entity_poly.pdbx_strand_id
1 'polypeptide(L)'
;MTQLLNSSPTQQSTGVTKQLLDVLEDIVHIEIHSDFSIRHPDYKPLKLPAEAVDRFQQLPEQMQEKYLSLQLRSFLYGMYYNGSMRSVLAPEGEENGLNLDLENNTLLGVDMAFYQQLHESNCGEGYFDPGWSVLKEETDGTLAVTKGSLRLHIKRDKHLQPAEKSVAVGKLVAIRMPKNLVQNGFYMAVGNAGVQSQQHLEQPQQIVRIYLNLTPSGTVEVMRNLTQQLNAISIEFSFKVLYNPDDYKRYDSGVLYFDKRDYQAVREVLQAVYQQKESHFKSEVPLFTKQLAPGLGLAEEPDQKFGVQESFGMNRCQIVANGLLEAWHQGDDSLQGRMQAILGQFSHLGIDLQRPYLNANSEDIY
;
A
#
# COMPACT_ATOMS: atom_id res chain seq x y z
N MET A 1 -37.14 -18.92 -36.81
CA MET A 1 -35.78 -19.43 -37.03
C MET A 1 -34.82 -18.25 -36.89
N THR A 2 -33.89 -18.13 -35.95
CA THR A 2 -33.42 -18.92 -34.80
C THR A 2 -32.47 -17.92 -34.10
N GLN A 3 -32.85 -17.35 -32.96
CA GLN A 3 -32.21 -17.54 -31.65
C GLN A 3 -30.68 -17.33 -31.56
N LEU A 4 -30.34 -16.43 -30.62
CA LEU A 4 -29.33 -16.56 -29.55
C LEU A 4 -27.85 -16.67 -29.96
N LEU A 5 -27.07 -15.68 -29.49
CA LEU A 5 -25.99 -15.94 -28.54
C LEU A 5 -25.94 -14.77 -27.54
N ASN A 6 -26.42 -15.07 -26.34
CA ASN A 6 -26.21 -14.27 -25.13
C ASN A 6 -24.72 -14.21 -24.82
N SER A 7 -24.19 -13.03 -24.57
CA SER A 7 -23.05 -12.82 -23.70
C SER A 7 -23.40 -11.66 -22.79
N SER A 8 -23.85 -11.95 -21.58
CA SER A 8 -24.07 -10.96 -20.52
C SER A 8 -22.72 -10.55 -19.92
N PRO A 9 -22.32 -9.27 -19.96
CA PRO A 9 -21.36 -8.76 -19.01
C PRO A 9 -22.13 -8.28 -17.75
N THR A 10 -21.96 -9.04 -16.67
CA THR A 10 -21.65 -8.53 -15.32
C THR A 10 -22.52 -7.39 -14.74
N GLN A 11 -23.64 -7.74 -14.11
CA GLN A 11 -24.37 -6.88 -13.14
C GLN A 11 -23.49 -6.40 -11.95
N GLN A 12 -22.37 -7.06 -11.68
CA GLN A 12 -21.40 -6.63 -10.65
C GLN A 12 -20.56 -5.42 -11.09
N SER A 13 -20.24 -5.29 -12.38
CA SER A 13 -19.44 -4.16 -12.89
C SER A 13 -20.18 -2.84 -12.74
N THR A 14 -21.49 -2.83 -13.00
CA THR A 14 -22.33 -1.63 -12.88
C THR A 14 -22.51 -1.16 -11.43
N GLY A 15 -22.47 -2.08 -10.46
CA GLY A 15 -22.61 -1.75 -9.04
C GLY A 15 -21.35 -1.14 -8.43
N VAL A 16 -20.17 -1.66 -8.79
CA VAL A 16 -18.87 -1.15 -8.32
C VAL A 16 -18.57 0.24 -8.92
N THR A 17 -18.92 0.47 -10.20
CA THR A 17 -18.81 1.81 -10.81
C THR A 17 -19.73 2.82 -10.13
N LYS A 18 -20.94 2.41 -9.73
CA LYS A 18 -21.86 3.29 -9.00
C LYS A 18 -21.30 3.70 -7.64
N GLN A 19 -20.73 2.76 -6.88
CA GLN A 19 -20.15 3.06 -5.57
C GLN A 19 -19.01 4.08 -5.66
N LEU A 20 -18.15 3.98 -6.68
CA LEU A 20 -17.07 4.97 -6.86
C LEU A 20 -17.62 6.34 -7.24
N LEU A 21 -18.61 6.40 -8.13
CA LEU A 21 -19.24 7.66 -8.51
C LEU A 21 -19.92 8.33 -7.32
N ASP A 22 -20.67 7.58 -6.51
CA ASP A 22 -21.32 8.09 -5.29
C ASP A 22 -20.26 8.68 -4.32
N VAL A 23 -19.09 8.04 -4.19
CA VAL A 23 -17.98 8.55 -3.37
C VAL A 23 -17.35 9.81 -3.98
N LEU A 24 -17.22 9.89 -5.31
CA LEU A 24 -16.71 11.09 -5.97
C LEU A 24 -17.70 12.26 -5.86
N GLU A 25 -19.01 11.99 -5.88
CA GLU A 25 -20.06 12.97 -5.63
C GLU A 25 -19.97 13.54 -4.21
N ASP A 26 -19.61 12.72 -3.22
CA ASP A 26 -19.30 13.22 -1.87
C ASP A 26 -18.02 14.07 -1.88
N ILE A 27 -16.94 13.56 -2.46
CA ILE A 27 -15.62 14.24 -2.53
C ILE A 27 -15.70 15.64 -3.14
N VAL A 28 -16.55 15.91 -4.13
CA VAL A 28 -16.65 17.24 -4.73
C VAL A 28 -17.23 18.30 -3.78
N HIS A 29 -17.80 17.92 -2.65
CA HIS A 29 -18.19 18.84 -1.58
C HIS A 29 -17.01 19.32 -0.73
N ILE A 30 -15.80 18.79 -0.94
CA ILE A 30 -14.60 19.28 -0.27
C ILE A 30 -14.28 20.70 -0.74
N GLU A 31 -14.15 21.62 0.21
CA GLU A 31 -13.78 23.01 -0.01
C GLU A 31 -12.34 23.28 0.42
N ILE A 32 -11.63 24.03 -0.40
CA ILE A 32 -10.25 24.46 -0.19
C ILE A 32 -10.25 25.96 0.11
N HIS A 33 -9.61 26.37 1.20
CA HIS A 33 -9.56 27.77 1.63
C HIS A 33 -8.13 28.33 1.63
N SER A 34 -8.03 29.66 1.52
CA SER A 34 -6.76 30.40 1.52
C SER A 34 -6.00 30.38 2.85
N ASP A 35 -6.63 29.89 3.92
CA ASP A 35 -6.00 29.59 5.21
C ASP A 35 -5.41 28.17 5.27
N PHE A 36 -5.31 27.49 4.12
CA PHE A 36 -4.93 26.09 3.96
C PHE A 36 -5.84 25.09 4.66
N SER A 37 -7.05 25.50 5.05
CA SER A 37 -8.04 24.57 5.60
C SER A 37 -8.75 23.78 4.51
N ILE A 38 -9.01 22.51 4.81
CA ILE A 38 -9.82 21.60 4.01
C ILE A 38 -11.10 21.33 4.79
N ARG A 39 -12.25 21.56 4.16
CA ARG A 39 -13.55 21.44 4.81
C ARG A 39 -14.46 20.54 4.00
N HIS A 40 -15.32 19.82 4.71
CA HIS A 40 -16.41 19.05 4.12
C HIS A 40 -17.66 19.27 4.99
N PRO A 41 -18.87 19.41 4.42
CA PRO A 41 -20.07 19.73 5.19
C PRO A 41 -20.35 18.78 6.37
N ASP A 42 -20.04 17.49 6.17
CA ASP A 42 -20.37 16.43 7.13
C ASP A 42 -19.22 16.07 8.09
N TYR A 43 -18.06 16.71 7.99
CA TYR A 43 -16.87 16.35 8.77
C TYR A 43 -16.21 17.56 9.44
N LYS A 44 -15.48 17.28 10.53
CA LYS A 44 -14.66 18.30 11.18
C LYS A 44 -13.61 18.83 10.19
N PRO A 45 -13.41 20.15 10.13
CA PRO A 45 -12.48 20.74 9.18
C PRO A 45 -11.03 20.46 9.58
N LEU A 46 -10.18 20.15 8.61
CA LEU A 46 -8.74 20.07 8.81
C LEU A 46 -8.17 21.48 8.73
N LYS A 47 -7.73 22.01 9.87
CA LYS A 47 -7.24 23.39 9.99
C LYS A 47 -5.84 23.42 10.58
N LEU A 48 -5.05 24.39 10.13
CA LEU A 48 -3.80 24.76 10.79
C LEU A 48 -4.08 25.70 11.96
N PRO A 49 -3.25 25.66 13.03
CA PRO A 49 -3.23 26.73 14.02
C PRO A 49 -2.95 28.09 13.35
N ALA A 50 -3.54 29.17 13.84
CA ALA A 50 -3.41 30.50 13.24
C ALA A 50 -1.94 30.92 13.04
N GLU A 51 -1.09 30.67 14.05
CA GLU A 51 0.35 30.97 13.96
C GLU A 51 1.08 30.19 12.86
N ALA A 52 0.60 28.98 12.52
CA ALA A 52 1.16 28.19 11.43
C ALA A 52 0.69 28.75 10.08
N VAL A 53 -0.58 29.16 9.96
CA VAL A 53 -1.11 29.79 8.74
C VAL A 53 -0.28 31.00 8.34
N ASP A 54 -0.01 31.91 9.27
CA ASP A 54 0.79 33.12 9.01
C ASP A 54 2.20 32.78 8.49
N ARG A 55 2.83 31.74 9.04
CA ARG A 55 4.14 31.27 8.59
C ARG A 55 4.09 30.64 7.21
N PHE A 56 3.07 29.83 6.91
CA PHE A 56 2.91 29.19 5.60
C PHE A 56 2.64 30.21 4.51
N GLN A 57 1.85 31.26 4.77
CA GLN A 57 1.58 32.34 3.82
C GLN A 57 2.83 33.14 3.45
N GLN A 58 3.89 33.11 4.27
CA GLN A 58 5.17 33.76 3.98
C GLN A 58 6.12 32.89 3.13
N LEU A 59 5.80 31.61 2.92
CA LEU A 59 6.62 30.73 2.09
C LEU A 59 6.41 31.03 0.60
N PRO A 60 7.35 30.64 -0.28
CA PRO A 60 7.14 30.72 -1.72
C PRO A 60 5.87 29.98 -2.16
N GLU A 61 5.17 30.51 -3.16
CA GLU A 61 3.90 29.95 -3.69
C GLU A 61 4.00 28.45 -4.00
N GLN A 62 5.08 28.01 -4.64
CA GLN A 62 5.32 26.60 -4.93
C GLN A 62 5.34 25.70 -3.66
N MET A 63 5.82 26.22 -2.53
CA MET A 63 5.83 25.47 -1.26
C MET A 63 4.44 25.45 -0.62
N GLN A 64 3.67 26.52 -0.78
CA GLN A 64 2.27 26.61 -0.36
C GLN A 64 1.40 25.60 -1.11
N GLU A 65 1.50 25.58 -2.44
CA GLU A 65 0.80 24.62 -3.31
C GLU A 65 1.17 23.18 -2.99
N LYS A 66 2.48 22.91 -2.83
CA LYS A 66 2.95 21.58 -2.46
C LYS A 66 2.40 21.13 -1.11
N TYR A 67 2.37 22.02 -0.13
CA TYR A 67 1.78 21.72 1.18
C TYR A 67 0.29 21.39 1.05
N LEU A 68 -0.47 22.22 0.34
CA LEU A 68 -1.91 22.04 0.14
C LEU A 68 -2.23 20.73 -0.58
N SER A 69 -1.47 20.41 -1.63
CA SER A 69 -1.55 19.13 -2.35
C SER A 69 -1.30 17.93 -1.45
N LEU A 70 -0.27 18.00 -0.59
CA LEU A 70 0.02 16.94 0.37
C LEU A 70 -1.08 16.77 1.44
N GLN A 71 -1.63 17.88 1.94
CA GLN A 71 -2.74 17.87 2.90
C GLN A 71 -3.99 17.26 2.27
N LEU A 72 -4.37 17.71 1.08
CA LEU A 72 -5.55 17.23 0.38
C LEU A 72 -5.46 15.75 0.03
N ARG A 73 -4.30 15.30 -0.48
CA ARG A 73 -4.06 13.88 -0.68
C ARG A 73 -4.17 13.09 0.62
N SER A 74 -3.61 13.59 1.71
CA SER A 74 -3.63 12.90 3.01
C SER A 74 -5.05 12.81 3.59
N PHE A 75 -5.85 13.86 3.44
CA PHE A 75 -7.26 13.88 3.79
C PHE A 75 -8.04 12.85 2.97
N LEU A 76 -7.91 12.89 1.63
CA LEU A 76 -8.57 11.94 0.74
C LEU A 76 -8.17 10.50 1.06
N TYR A 77 -6.88 10.27 1.33
CA TYR A 77 -6.34 8.96 1.67
C TYR A 77 -6.93 8.43 2.98
N GLY A 78 -6.94 9.24 4.04
CA GLY A 78 -7.43 8.86 5.35
C GLY A 78 -8.96 8.73 5.45
N MET A 79 -9.70 9.60 4.76
CA MET A 79 -11.17 9.62 4.84
C MET A 79 -11.84 8.62 3.91
N TYR A 80 -11.36 8.54 2.67
CA TYR A 80 -12.04 7.82 1.60
C TYR A 80 -11.30 6.54 1.21
N TYR A 81 -9.98 6.59 1.04
CA TYR A 81 -9.25 5.42 0.60
C TYR A 81 -9.19 4.33 1.67
N ASN A 82 -8.67 4.60 2.87
CA ASN A 82 -8.51 3.57 3.90
C ASN A 82 -9.42 3.73 5.13
N GLY A 83 -10.17 4.83 5.22
CA GLY A 83 -11.10 5.10 6.32
C GLY A 83 -10.48 5.40 7.68
N SER A 84 -9.15 5.50 7.81
CA SER A 84 -8.47 5.70 9.09
C SER A 84 -8.84 7.00 9.81
N MET A 85 -9.32 8.01 9.08
CA MET A 85 -9.72 9.31 9.64
C MET A 85 -11.23 9.44 9.89
N ARG A 86 -12.06 8.48 9.44
CA ARG A 86 -13.53 8.62 9.51
C ARG A 86 -14.05 8.80 10.93
N SER A 87 -13.53 8.04 11.90
CA SER A 87 -13.94 8.17 13.30
C SER A 87 -13.43 9.44 13.95
N VAL A 88 -12.22 9.88 13.60
CA VAL A 88 -11.57 11.07 14.17
C VAL A 88 -12.23 12.36 13.68
N LEU A 89 -12.62 12.40 12.40
CA LEU A 89 -13.23 13.58 11.76
C LEU A 89 -14.76 13.55 11.76
N ALA A 90 -15.39 12.53 12.36
CA ALA A 90 -16.83 12.51 12.59
C ALA A 90 -17.26 13.72 13.46
N PRO A 91 -18.47 14.28 13.27
CA PRO A 91 -18.96 15.40 14.08
C PRO A 91 -18.91 15.14 15.59
N GLU A 92 -19.18 13.90 15.99
CA GLU A 92 -19.15 13.41 17.39
C GLU A 92 -17.80 12.81 17.81
N GLY A 93 -16.78 12.80 16.94
CA GLY A 93 -15.48 12.19 17.24
C GLY A 93 -14.79 12.85 18.42
N GLU A 94 -14.15 12.08 19.29
CA GLU A 94 -13.31 12.62 20.37
C GLU A 94 -12.17 13.45 19.75
N GLU A 95 -11.95 14.67 20.24
CA GLU A 95 -10.70 15.38 19.93
C GLU A 95 -9.55 14.49 20.40
N ASN A 96 -8.47 14.40 19.60
CA ASN A 96 -7.27 13.63 19.92
C ASN A 96 -6.70 14.04 21.29
N GLY A 97 -7.26 13.52 22.38
CA GLY A 97 -6.48 13.09 23.50
C GLY A 97 -5.61 11.99 22.92
N LEU A 98 -4.33 12.29 22.69
CA LEU A 98 -3.31 11.25 22.69
C LEU A 98 -3.56 10.48 23.99
N ASN A 99 -4.28 9.37 23.90
CA ASN A 99 -4.30 8.38 24.96
C ASN A 99 -2.84 7.93 25.00
N LEU A 100 -2.08 8.58 25.87
CA LEU A 100 -0.77 8.13 26.28
C LEU A 100 -1.06 6.80 26.93
N ASP A 101 -1.00 5.75 26.13
CA ASP A 101 -1.00 4.40 26.65
C ASP A 101 0.23 4.32 27.54
N LEU A 102 -0.01 4.37 28.85
CA LEU A 102 1.02 4.35 29.89
C LEU A 102 1.56 2.91 30.09
N GLU A 103 1.04 1.94 29.33
CA GLU A 103 1.60 0.60 29.28
C GLU A 103 2.96 0.62 28.56
N ASN A 104 4.00 0.15 29.26
CA ASN A 104 5.36 0.03 28.73
C ASN A 104 5.53 -1.20 27.81
N ASN A 105 4.55 -1.44 26.94
CA ASN A 105 4.50 -2.57 26.02
C ASN A 105 5.01 -2.19 24.62
N THR A 106 5.33 -0.92 24.40
CA THR A 106 5.85 -0.41 23.13
C THR A 106 7.35 -0.10 23.19
N LEU A 107 8.11 -0.56 22.20
CA LEU A 107 9.52 -0.17 22.00
C LEU A 107 9.61 0.69 20.74
N LEU A 108 9.93 1.98 20.89
CA LEU A 108 9.95 2.94 19.78
C LEU A 108 8.62 3.01 18.99
N GLY A 109 7.49 2.81 19.67
CA GLY A 109 6.15 2.81 19.06
C GLY A 109 5.73 1.50 18.39
N VAL A 110 6.48 0.40 18.62
CA VAL A 110 6.14 -0.96 18.18
C VAL A 110 5.56 -1.76 19.34
N ASP A 111 4.34 -2.26 19.22
CA ASP A 111 3.81 -3.30 20.12
C ASP A 111 4.62 -4.59 19.96
N MET A 112 5.49 -4.87 20.94
CA MET A 112 6.43 -6.00 20.83
C MET A 112 5.75 -7.35 20.97
N ALA A 113 4.65 -7.44 21.73
CA ALA A 113 3.92 -8.69 21.93
C ALA A 113 3.19 -9.10 20.65
N PHE A 114 2.54 -8.14 19.98
CA PHE A 114 1.90 -8.37 18.71
C PHE A 114 2.92 -8.60 17.59
N TYR A 115 4.00 -7.82 17.55
CA TYR A 115 5.12 -8.06 16.62
C TYR A 115 5.67 -9.48 16.72
N GLN A 116 5.87 -9.99 17.94
CA GLN A 116 6.37 -11.35 18.15
C GLN A 116 5.39 -12.40 17.62
N GLN A 117 4.08 -12.23 17.84
CA GLN A 117 3.05 -13.11 17.26
C GLN A 117 3.08 -13.12 15.73
N LEU A 118 3.26 -11.96 15.09
CA LEU A 118 3.45 -11.85 13.64
C LEU A 118 4.75 -12.56 13.18
N HIS A 119 5.82 -12.43 13.96
CA HIS A 119 7.10 -13.05 13.64
C HIS A 119 7.07 -14.58 13.76
N GLU A 120 6.40 -15.11 14.78
CA GLU A 120 6.21 -16.55 15.01
C GLU A 120 5.23 -17.17 14.01
N SER A 121 4.23 -16.41 13.56
CA SER A 121 3.30 -16.87 12.52
C SER A 121 3.91 -16.82 11.11
N ASN A 122 4.89 -15.98 10.82
CA ASN A 122 5.58 -16.00 9.53
C ASN A 122 6.37 -17.31 9.34
N CYS A 123 5.91 -18.17 8.42
CA CYS A 123 6.51 -19.48 8.12
C CYS A 123 7.69 -19.42 7.13
N GLY A 124 8.25 -18.25 6.85
CA GLY A 124 9.46 -18.12 6.04
C GLY A 124 10.74 -18.59 6.75
N GLU A 125 11.76 -18.92 5.97
CA GLU A 125 13.09 -19.34 6.44
C GLU A 125 14.18 -18.30 6.11
N GLY A 126 13.79 -17.23 5.45
CA GLY A 126 14.68 -16.24 4.84
C GLY A 126 14.89 -16.52 3.36
N TYR A 127 15.55 -15.59 2.68
CA TYR A 127 15.77 -15.63 1.24
C TYR A 127 17.20 -15.23 0.91
N PHE A 128 17.67 -15.57 -0.28
CA PHE A 128 18.97 -15.13 -0.77
C PHE A 128 18.80 -13.89 -1.64
N ASP A 129 19.26 -12.73 -1.17
CA ASP A 129 19.25 -11.48 -1.94
C ASP A 129 20.50 -11.42 -2.84
N PRO A 130 20.37 -11.46 -4.18
CA PRO A 130 21.51 -11.44 -5.09
C PRO A 130 22.13 -10.05 -5.27
N GLY A 131 23.26 -10.00 -5.97
CA GLY A 131 23.87 -8.74 -6.44
C GLY A 131 24.77 -8.04 -5.42
N TRP A 132 25.24 -8.74 -4.38
CA TRP A 132 26.17 -8.19 -3.41
C TRP A 132 27.62 -8.39 -3.87
N SER A 133 28.41 -7.33 -3.95
CA SER A 133 29.83 -7.40 -4.30
C SER A 133 30.69 -7.65 -3.07
N VAL A 134 31.55 -8.66 -3.13
CA VAL A 134 32.57 -8.92 -2.10
C VAL A 134 33.68 -7.88 -2.20
N LEU A 135 33.86 -7.05 -1.19
CA LEU A 135 34.87 -5.99 -1.16
C LEU A 135 36.21 -6.48 -0.64
N LYS A 136 36.20 -7.23 0.45
CA LYS A 136 37.38 -7.82 1.08
C LYS A 136 36.98 -8.90 2.08
N GLU A 137 37.97 -9.72 2.41
CA GLU A 137 37.93 -10.60 3.57
C GLU A 137 38.65 -9.92 4.73
N GLU A 138 37.99 -9.87 5.88
CA GLU A 138 38.55 -9.34 7.13
C GLU A 138 39.45 -10.38 7.79
N THR A 139 40.29 -9.94 8.74
CA THR A 139 41.25 -10.83 9.42
C THR A 139 40.60 -11.94 10.25
N ASP A 140 39.32 -11.79 10.61
CA ASP A 140 38.52 -12.79 11.34
C ASP A 140 37.79 -13.79 10.41
N GLY A 141 38.03 -13.71 9.09
CA GLY A 141 37.41 -14.57 8.08
C GLY A 141 35.99 -14.14 7.67
N THR A 142 35.48 -13.02 8.20
CA THR A 142 34.23 -12.43 7.69
C THR A 142 34.46 -11.73 6.35
N LEU A 143 33.41 -11.67 5.52
CA LEU A 143 33.45 -10.92 4.26
C LEU A 143 32.72 -9.59 4.43
N ALA A 144 33.39 -8.51 4.03
CA ALA A 144 32.72 -7.23 3.82
C ALA A 144 32.10 -7.23 2.42
N VAL A 145 30.77 -7.13 2.33
CA VAL A 145 30.02 -7.08 1.07
C VAL A 145 29.30 -5.76 0.93
N THR A 146 28.98 -5.36 -0.31
CA THR A 146 28.24 -4.12 -0.59
C THR A 146 27.20 -4.26 -1.68
N LYS A 147 26.10 -3.53 -1.54
CA LYS A 147 25.07 -3.33 -2.56
C LYS A 147 24.62 -1.88 -2.48
N GLY A 148 24.90 -1.10 -3.52
CA GLY A 148 24.74 0.35 -3.49
C GLY A 148 25.64 1.01 -2.42
N SER A 149 25.04 1.80 -1.52
CA SER A 149 25.72 2.44 -0.40
C SER A 149 25.76 1.58 0.87
N LEU A 150 25.04 0.46 0.90
CA LEU A 150 24.99 -0.41 2.07
C LEU A 150 26.20 -1.35 2.09
N ARG A 151 26.84 -1.47 3.26
CA ARG A 151 27.94 -2.40 3.52
C ARG A 151 27.58 -3.28 4.72
N LEU A 152 27.75 -4.59 4.56
CA LEU A 152 27.50 -5.57 5.61
C LEU A 152 28.72 -6.48 5.80
N HIS A 153 28.89 -6.97 7.02
CA HIS A 153 29.85 -8.04 7.33
C HIS A 153 29.10 -9.37 7.44
N ILE A 154 29.49 -10.35 6.63
CA ILE A 154 28.83 -11.65 6.53
C ILE A 154 29.79 -12.80 6.84
N LYS A 155 29.25 -13.92 7.33
CA LYS A 155 29.98 -15.17 7.53
C LYS A 155 29.65 -16.13 6.39
N ARG A 156 30.68 -16.70 5.75
CA ARG A 156 30.53 -17.65 4.62
C ARG A 156 29.54 -18.78 4.95
N ASP A 157 29.68 -19.40 6.12
CA ASP A 157 28.85 -20.56 6.49
C ASP A 157 27.40 -20.24 6.87
N LYS A 158 27.11 -18.99 7.24
CA LYS A 158 25.76 -18.57 7.68
C LYS A 158 24.97 -17.89 6.58
N HIS A 159 25.64 -17.10 5.76
CA HIS A 159 24.99 -16.16 4.85
C HIS A 159 25.18 -16.47 3.36
N LEU A 160 26.08 -17.37 2.98
CA LEU A 160 26.27 -17.73 1.56
C LEU A 160 25.67 -19.10 1.25
N GLN A 161 25.27 -19.28 0.00
CA GLN A 161 24.92 -20.60 -0.50
C GLN A 161 26.15 -21.52 -0.51
N PRO A 162 25.99 -22.86 -0.40
CA PRO A 162 27.11 -23.80 -0.45
C PRO A 162 28.03 -23.60 -1.67
N ALA A 163 27.46 -23.31 -2.84
CA ALA A 163 28.21 -23.07 -4.08
C ALA A 163 29.06 -21.78 -4.06
N GLU A 164 28.70 -20.81 -3.21
CA GLU A 164 29.34 -19.49 -3.14
C GLU A 164 30.31 -19.39 -1.94
N LYS A 165 30.44 -20.43 -1.10
CA LYS A 165 31.28 -20.38 0.09
C LYS A 165 32.75 -20.09 -0.20
N SER A 166 33.26 -20.44 -1.38
CA SER A 166 34.64 -20.18 -1.80
C SER A 166 34.78 -18.92 -2.66
N VAL A 167 33.79 -18.02 -2.66
CA VAL A 167 33.82 -16.80 -3.47
C VAL A 167 35.07 -15.96 -3.21
N ALA A 168 35.62 -15.40 -4.27
CA ALA A 168 36.75 -14.47 -4.24
C ALA A 168 36.28 -13.01 -4.16
N VAL A 169 37.17 -12.14 -3.69
CA VAL A 169 36.97 -10.68 -3.69
C VAL A 169 36.70 -10.17 -5.11
N GLY A 170 35.81 -9.20 -5.25
CA GLY A 170 35.40 -8.59 -6.51
C GLY A 170 34.31 -9.37 -7.27
N LYS A 171 33.82 -10.49 -6.72
CA LYS A 171 32.69 -11.23 -7.28
C LYS A 171 31.37 -10.87 -6.62
N LEU A 172 30.29 -11.09 -7.37
CA LEU A 172 28.93 -10.96 -6.86
C LEU A 172 28.51 -12.27 -6.19
N VAL A 173 27.73 -12.14 -5.12
CA VAL A 173 27.10 -13.24 -4.39
C VAL A 173 25.66 -12.90 -4.02
N ALA A 174 24.89 -13.92 -3.67
CA ALA A 174 23.65 -13.74 -2.95
C ALA A 174 23.85 -13.95 -1.44
N ILE A 175 23.29 -13.05 -0.62
CA ILE A 175 23.40 -13.15 0.84
C ILE A 175 22.07 -13.57 1.45
N ARG A 176 22.11 -14.44 2.46
CA ARG A 176 20.92 -14.85 3.19
C ARG A 176 20.40 -13.70 4.06
N MET A 177 19.22 -13.23 3.71
CA MET A 177 18.44 -12.23 4.42
C MET A 177 17.39 -12.90 5.33
N PRO A 178 16.96 -12.22 6.42
CA PRO A 178 15.90 -12.74 7.28
C PRO A 178 14.57 -12.85 6.54
N LYS A 179 13.65 -13.65 7.10
CA LYS A 179 12.28 -13.85 6.58
C LYS A 179 11.37 -12.62 6.66
N ASN A 180 11.86 -11.51 7.22
CA ASN A 180 11.08 -10.31 7.42
C ASN A 180 11.94 -9.03 7.38
N LEU A 181 11.25 -7.92 7.11
CA LEU A 181 11.75 -6.56 7.21
C LEU A 181 10.83 -5.77 8.14
N VAL A 182 11.33 -4.66 8.67
CA VAL A 182 10.54 -3.69 9.44
C VAL A 182 10.52 -2.37 8.68
N GLN A 183 9.33 -1.82 8.51
CA GLN A 183 9.11 -0.48 8.00
C GLN A 183 8.30 0.30 9.04
N ASN A 184 8.38 1.64 9.03
CA ASN A 184 7.62 2.44 9.98
C ASN A 184 6.11 2.12 9.91
N GLY A 185 5.54 1.63 11.01
CA GLY A 185 4.16 1.18 11.14
C GLY A 185 3.88 -0.28 10.70
N PHE A 186 4.86 -1.01 10.14
CA PHE A 186 4.61 -2.30 9.51
C PHE A 186 5.67 -3.38 9.75
N TYR A 187 5.17 -4.59 9.97
CA TYR A 187 5.91 -5.83 9.80
C TYR A 187 5.75 -6.31 8.34
N MET A 188 6.85 -6.72 7.71
CA MET A 188 6.81 -7.23 6.34
C MET A 188 7.41 -8.63 6.29
N ALA A 189 6.59 -9.65 6.07
CA ALA A 189 7.08 -10.98 5.72
C ALA A 189 7.60 -10.98 4.29
N VAL A 190 8.67 -11.73 4.06
CA VAL A 190 9.28 -11.93 2.75
C VAL A 190 9.29 -13.42 2.44
N GLY A 191 8.85 -13.78 1.24
CA GLY A 191 8.86 -15.17 0.77
C GLY A 191 10.28 -15.73 0.66
N ASN A 192 10.40 -17.05 0.72
CA ASN A 192 11.69 -17.75 0.63
C ASN A 192 12.35 -17.58 -0.75
N ALA A 193 11.54 -17.36 -1.78
CA ALA A 193 12.00 -17.00 -3.13
C ALA A 193 12.52 -15.55 -3.22
N GLY A 194 12.25 -14.71 -2.22
CA GLY A 194 12.69 -13.33 -2.14
C GLY A 194 11.56 -12.31 -2.30
N VAL A 195 11.96 -11.05 -2.47
CA VAL A 195 11.07 -9.93 -2.81
C VAL A 195 11.05 -9.71 -4.31
N GLN A 196 9.98 -9.10 -4.81
CA GLN A 196 9.91 -8.65 -6.19
C GLN A 196 11.00 -7.61 -6.44
N SER A 197 12.01 -7.96 -7.24
CA SER A 197 13.13 -7.09 -7.58
C SER A 197 13.05 -6.67 -9.04
N GLN A 198 12.94 -5.36 -9.25
CA GLN A 198 12.98 -4.76 -10.59
C GLN A 198 14.34 -4.94 -11.31
N GLN A 199 15.37 -5.45 -10.63
CA GLN A 199 16.76 -5.35 -11.10
C GLN A 199 17.23 -6.51 -11.97
N HIS A 200 16.45 -7.58 -12.15
CA HIS A 200 16.95 -8.84 -12.72
C HIS A 200 16.15 -9.44 -13.88
N LEU A 201 15.13 -8.74 -14.40
CA LEU A 201 14.28 -9.28 -15.45
C LEU A 201 14.43 -8.50 -16.76
N GLU A 202 14.46 -9.22 -17.88
CA GLU A 202 14.45 -8.64 -19.24
C GLU A 202 13.16 -7.87 -19.55
N GLN A 203 12.09 -8.13 -18.77
CA GLN A 203 10.84 -7.39 -18.79
C GLN A 203 10.57 -6.73 -17.43
N PRO A 204 10.01 -5.50 -17.42
CA PRO A 204 9.68 -4.82 -16.18
C PRO A 204 8.65 -5.65 -15.40
N GLN A 205 8.96 -5.91 -14.13
CA GLN A 205 8.06 -6.63 -13.24
C GLN A 205 6.77 -5.84 -13.03
N GLN A 206 5.63 -6.45 -13.34
CA GLN A 206 4.32 -5.87 -13.06
C GLN A 206 3.86 -6.38 -11.70
N ILE A 207 3.78 -5.48 -10.72
CA ILE A 207 3.44 -5.85 -9.35
C ILE A 207 1.93 -5.74 -9.16
N VAL A 208 1.34 -6.77 -8.57
CA VAL A 208 -0.06 -6.82 -8.14
C VAL A 208 -0.11 -6.77 -6.63
N ARG A 209 -1.11 -6.08 -6.10
CA ARG A 209 -1.34 -5.90 -4.67
C ARG A 209 -2.70 -6.44 -4.29
N ILE A 210 -2.73 -7.26 -3.26
CA ILE A 210 -3.96 -7.73 -2.62
C ILE A 210 -4.06 -7.05 -1.27
N TYR A 211 -5.15 -6.33 -1.06
CA TYR A 211 -5.49 -5.62 0.16
C TYR A 211 -6.37 -6.51 1.02
N LEU A 212 -6.00 -6.68 2.28
CA LEU A 212 -6.72 -7.48 3.26
C LEU A 212 -7.13 -6.57 4.43
N ASN A 213 -8.43 -6.46 4.68
CA ASN A 213 -8.98 -5.78 5.84
C ASN A 213 -9.20 -6.79 6.97
N LEU A 214 -8.20 -6.94 7.83
CA LEU A 214 -8.15 -7.98 8.86
C LEU A 214 -8.43 -7.42 10.26
N THR A 215 -8.77 -8.32 11.18
CA THR A 215 -8.61 -8.08 12.62
C THR A 215 -7.17 -8.38 13.06
N PRO A 216 -6.70 -7.86 14.21
CA PRO A 216 -5.36 -8.17 14.71
C PRO A 216 -5.14 -9.69 14.87
N SER A 217 -6.08 -10.41 15.50
CA SER A 217 -6.02 -11.87 15.65
C SER A 217 -6.09 -12.59 14.30
N GLY A 218 -6.93 -12.09 13.39
CA GLY A 218 -7.01 -12.55 12.02
C GLY A 218 -5.69 -12.47 11.26
N THR A 219 -4.92 -11.42 11.51
CA THR A 219 -3.65 -11.18 10.82
C THR A 219 -2.60 -12.20 11.18
N VAL A 220 -2.54 -12.63 12.44
CA VAL A 220 -1.64 -13.72 12.87
C VAL A 220 -1.98 -15.03 12.15
N GLU A 221 -3.27 -15.35 12.05
CA GLU A 221 -3.73 -16.57 11.38
C GLU A 221 -3.50 -16.54 9.85
N VAL A 222 -3.81 -15.41 9.22
CA VAL A 222 -3.59 -15.22 7.78
C VAL A 222 -2.10 -15.21 7.45
N MET A 223 -1.25 -14.55 8.25
CA MET A 223 0.21 -14.55 8.09
C MET A 223 0.76 -15.98 8.03
N ARG A 224 0.33 -16.85 8.95
CA ARG A 224 0.74 -18.27 8.96
C ARG A 224 0.36 -19.00 7.69
N ASN A 225 -0.92 -18.99 7.36
CA ASN A 225 -1.44 -19.78 6.25
C ASN A 225 -0.92 -19.27 4.89
N LEU A 226 -0.88 -17.95 4.71
CA LEU A 226 -0.43 -17.32 3.49
C LEU A 226 1.06 -17.57 3.24
N THR A 227 1.91 -17.30 4.25
CA THR A 227 3.36 -17.50 4.10
C THR A 227 3.72 -18.97 3.92
N GLN A 228 3.06 -19.89 4.62
CA GLN A 228 3.28 -21.33 4.45
C GLN A 228 2.94 -21.78 3.03
N GLN A 229 1.75 -21.45 2.52
CA GLN A 229 1.28 -21.92 1.23
C GLN A 229 2.04 -21.27 0.07
N LEU A 230 2.27 -19.96 0.09
CA LEU A 230 3.02 -19.27 -0.97
C LEU A 230 4.49 -19.72 -1.02
N ASN A 231 5.12 -19.98 0.13
CA ASN A 231 6.47 -20.54 0.15
C ASN A 231 6.53 -21.97 -0.38
N ALA A 232 5.51 -22.79 -0.14
CA ALA A 232 5.45 -24.17 -0.63
C ALA A 232 5.44 -24.25 -2.17
N ILE A 233 4.90 -23.22 -2.84
CA ILE A 233 4.90 -23.09 -4.30
C ILE A 233 5.94 -22.09 -4.82
N SER A 234 6.89 -21.66 -3.97
CA SER A 234 8.04 -20.81 -4.34
C SER A 234 7.68 -19.47 -4.99
N ILE A 235 6.60 -18.83 -4.55
CA ILE A 235 6.20 -17.51 -5.06
C ILE A 235 7.09 -16.42 -4.44
N GLU A 236 7.56 -15.49 -5.26
CA GLU A 236 8.17 -14.25 -4.78
C GLU A 236 7.07 -13.34 -4.24
N PHE A 237 7.02 -13.18 -2.91
CA PHE A 237 6.02 -12.33 -2.27
C PHE A 237 6.63 -11.43 -1.18
N SER A 238 5.98 -10.30 -0.94
CA SER A 238 6.11 -9.60 0.34
C SER A 238 4.72 -9.37 0.92
N PHE A 239 4.55 -9.62 2.21
CA PHE A 239 3.27 -9.43 2.89
C PHE A 239 3.44 -8.46 4.05
N LYS A 240 2.89 -7.26 3.86
CA LYS A 240 3.01 -6.12 4.75
C LYS A 240 1.77 -6.03 5.63
N VAL A 241 1.94 -5.99 6.95
CA VAL A 241 0.85 -5.86 7.92
C VAL A 241 1.22 -4.85 9.01
N LEU A 242 0.23 -4.25 9.64
CA LEU A 242 0.45 -3.32 10.76
C LEU A 242 1.03 -4.07 11.96
N TYR A 243 2.04 -3.49 12.63
CA TYR A 243 2.64 -4.09 13.83
C TYR A 243 2.01 -3.63 15.15
N ASN A 244 1.01 -2.74 15.10
CA ASN A 244 0.25 -2.28 16.26
C ASN A 244 -1.22 -2.69 16.11
N PRO A 245 -1.82 -3.35 17.11
CA PRO A 245 -3.21 -3.82 17.03
C PRO A 245 -4.23 -2.68 16.92
N ASP A 246 -3.97 -1.51 17.53
CA ASP A 246 -4.89 -0.37 17.50
C ASP A 246 -5.01 0.30 16.12
N ASP A 247 -4.04 0.08 15.24
CA ASP A 247 -4.02 0.64 13.89
C ASP A 247 -4.95 -0.12 12.93
N TYR A 248 -5.53 -1.27 13.32
CA TYR A 248 -6.42 -2.09 12.50
C TYR A 248 -7.82 -1.49 12.27
N LYS A 249 -7.97 -0.17 12.44
CA LYS A 249 -9.22 0.59 12.17
C LYS A 249 -9.32 1.04 10.70
N ARG A 250 -8.33 0.71 9.87
CA ARG A 250 -8.23 1.04 8.44
C ARG A 250 -8.42 -0.18 7.54
N TYR A 251 -8.83 0.05 6.29
CA TYR A 251 -9.21 -0.99 5.34
C TYR A 251 -8.04 -1.72 4.65
N ASP A 252 -6.84 -1.16 4.69
CA ASP A 252 -5.60 -1.73 4.12
C ASP A 252 -4.63 -2.19 5.22
N SER A 253 -5.14 -2.93 6.20
CA SER A 253 -4.35 -3.42 7.34
C SER A 253 -3.34 -4.51 6.97
N GLY A 254 -3.57 -5.23 5.87
CA GLY A 254 -2.62 -6.12 5.22
C GLY A 254 -2.52 -5.86 3.72
N VAL A 255 -1.32 -5.96 3.16
CA VAL A 255 -1.07 -5.84 1.71
C VAL A 255 -0.06 -6.89 1.25
N LEU A 256 -0.48 -7.79 0.39
CA LEU A 256 0.36 -8.80 -0.27
C LEU A 256 0.79 -8.27 -1.64
N TYR A 257 2.09 -8.31 -1.91
CA TYR A 257 2.71 -7.94 -3.19
C TYR A 257 3.29 -9.20 -3.84
N PHE A 258 3.07 -9.35 -5.14
CA PHE A 258 3.61 -10.42 -5.98
C PHE A 258 3.60 -9.99 -7.45
N ASP A 259 4.21 -10.80 -8.31
CA ASP A 259 4.25 -10.57 -9.75
C ASP A 259 2.91 -10.91 -10.42
N LYS A 260 2.44 -10.08 -11.37
CA LYS A 260 1.21 -10.32 -12.13
C LYS A 260 1.16 -11.71 -12.78
N ARG A 261 2.32 -12.24 -13.22
CA ARG A 261 2.43 -13.58 -13.84
C ARG A 261 2.01 -14.70 -12.89
N ASP A 262 2.16 -14.48 -11.59
CA ASP A 262 1.85 -15.45 -10.54
C ASP A 262 0.40 -15.37 -10.06
N TYR A 263 -0.42 -14.46 -10.62
CA TYR A 263 -1.77 -14.19 -10.15
C TYR A 263 -2.64 -15.43 -10.02
N GLN A 264 -2.61 -16.33 -11.01
CA GLN A 264 -3.44 -17.55 -10.97
C GLN A 264 -3.07 -18.44 -9.78
N ALA A 265 -1.78 -18.66 -9.52
CA ALA A 265 -1.32 -19.47 -8.39
C ALA A 265 -1.61 -18.79 -7.05
N VAL A 266 -1.40 -17.47 -6.96
CA VAL A 266 -1.71 -16.68 -5.76
C VAL A 266 -3.21 -16.66 -5.48
N ARG A 267 -4.05 -16.57 -6.51
CA ARG A 267 -5.51 -16.61 -6.40
C ARG A 267 -6.00 -17.91 -5.77
N GLU A 268 -5.44 -19.05 -6.17
CA GLU A 268 -5.80 -20.35 -5.59
C GLU A 268 -5.46 -20.42 -4.10
N VAL A 269 -4.28 -19.94 -3.70
CA VAL A 269 -3.89 -19.84 -2.28
C VAL A 269 -4.81 -18.89 -1.52
N LEU A 270 -5.09 -17.70 -2.07
CA LEU A 270 -5.97 -16.72 -1.44
C LEU A 270 -7.39 -17.26 -1.26
N GLN A 271 -7.93 -17.98 -2.23
CA GLN A 271 -9.25 -18.60 -2.11
C GLN A 271 -9.28 -19.61 -0.97
N ALA A 272 -8.27 -20.47 -0.87
CA ALA A 272 -8.17 -21.46 0.21
C ALA A 272 -8.05 -20.79 1.59
N VAL A 273 -7.19 -19.76 1.72
CA VAL A 273 -7.00 -19.01 2.96
C VAL A 273 -8.28 -18.25 3.35
N TYR A 274 -8.91 -17.57 2.39
CA TYR A 274 -10.12 -16.79 2.65
C TYR A 274 -11.27 -17.68 3.12
N GLN A 275 -11.54 -18.80 2.45
CA GLN A 275 -12.59 -19.75 2.84
C GLN A 275 -12.41 -20.28 4.28
N GLN A 276 -11.16 -20.50 4.70
CA GLN A 276 -10.87 -21.01 6.05
C GLN A 276 -10.92 -19.93 7.13
N LYS A 277 -10.72 -18.66 6.75
CA LYS A 277 -10.48 -17.54 7.68
C LYS A 277 -11.43 -16.36 7.47
N GLU A 278 -12.53 -16.55 6.77
CA GLU A 278 -13.48 -15.49 6.41
C GLU A 278 -13.94 -14.66 7.61
N SER A 279 -14.18 -15.30 8.76
CA SER A 279 -14.60 -14.61 10.00
C SER A 279 -13.57 -13.60 10.55
N HIS A 280 -12.35 -13.61 10.05
CA HIS A 280 -11.29 -12.70 10.42
C HIS A 280 -11.19 -11.46 9.52
N PHE A 281 -11.94 -11.43 8.41
CA PHE A 281 -12.02 -10.29 7.50
C PHE A 281 -13.15 -9.35 7.93
N LYS A 282 -12.88 -8.05 7.88
CA LYS A 282 -13.92 -7.00 7.90
C LYS A 282 -14.38 -6.78 6.46
N SER A 283 -15.56 -6.20 6.25
CA SER A 283 -16.18 -6.19 4.91
C SER A 283 -15.62 -5.12 3.97
N GLU A 284 -15.15 -4.00 4.50
CA GLU A 284 -14.72 -2.85 3.70
C GLU A 284 -13.40 -3.12 2.97
N VAL A 285 -13.27 -2.54 1.77
CA VAL A 285 -12.04 -2.57 0.97
C VAL A 285 -11.60 -1.15 0.64
N PRO A 286 -10.30 -0.90 0.39
CA PRO A 286 -9.85 0.44 0.06
C PRO A 286 -10.47 0.98 -1.23
N LEU A 287 -10.75 2.29 -1.27
CA LEU A 287 -11.29 2.94 -2.48
C LEU A 287 -10.37 2.71 -3.69
N PHE A 288 -10.96 2.70 -4.88
CA PHE A 288 -10.30 2.45 -6.16
C PHE A 288 -9.78 1.02 -6.39
N THR A 289 -9.87 0.12 -5.40
CA THR A 289 -9.48 -1.29 -5.58
C THR A 289 -10.62 -2.10 -6.21
N LYS A 290 -10.27 -3.17 -6.94
CA LYS A 290 -11.25 -4.18 -7.36
C LYS A 290 -11.65 -5.01 -6.15
N GLN A 291 -12.91 -4.99 -5.77
CA GLN A 291 -13.41 -5.87 -4.72
C GLN A 291 -13.43 -7.33 -5.23
N LEU A 292 -12.64 -8.19 -4.61
CA LEU A 292 -12.61 -9.63 -4.89
C LEU A 292 -13.59 -10.40 -3.97
N ALA A 293 -13.66 -9.97 -2.71
CA ALA A 293 -14.55 -10.49 -1.66
C ALA A 293 -14.71 -9.41 -0.56
N PRO A 294 -15.62 -9.56 0.40
CA PRO A 294 -15.63 -8.72 1.61
C PRO A 294 -14.25 -8.66 2.27
N GLY A 295 -13.68 -7.46 2.42
CA GLY A 295 -12.34 -7.28 2.99
C GLY A 295 -11.17 -7.63 2.10
N LEU A 296 -11.40 -8.04 0.85
CA LEU A 296 -10.35 -8.40 -0.10
C LEU A 296 -10.42 -7.50 -1.34
N GLY A 297 -9.44 -6.60 -1.47
CA GLY A 297 -9.28 -5.70 -2.60
C GLY A 297 -8.08 -6.07 -3.47
N LEU A 298 -8.07 -5.65 -4.73
CA LEU A 298 -6.94 -5.81 -5.65
C LEU A 298 -6.61 -4.51 -6.38
N ALA A 299 -5.33 -4.23 -6.58
CA ALA A 299 -4.87 -3.22 -7.52
C ALA A 299 -3.49 -3.53 -8.10
N GLU A 300 -3.20 -2.97 -9.27
CA GLU A 300 -1.85 -2.95 -9.84
C GLU A 300 -1.01 -1.85 -9.19
N GLU A 301 0.28 -2.11 -9.04
CA GLU A 301 1.26 -1.09 -8.68
C GLU A 301 1.26 0.02 -9.76
N PRO A 302 1.09 1.30 -9.39
CA PRO A 302 1.13 2.39 -10.36
C PRO A 302 2.45 2.43 -11.12
N ASP A 303 2.36 2.44 -12.45
CA ASP A 303 3.49 2.61 -13.37
C ASP A 303 3.85 4.09 -13.60
N GLN A 304 2.88 5.00 -13.45
CA GLN A 304 3.06 6.44 -13.45
C GLN A 304 2.93 7.00 -12.03
N LYS A 305 4.06 7.41 -11.44
CA LYS A 305 4.13 7.92 -10.06
C LYS A 305 4.39 9.42 -9.99
N PHE A 306 3.79 10.10 -9.01
CA PHE A 306 4.02 11.52 -8.74
C PHE A 306 5.21 11.78 -7.81
N GLY A 307 5.78 10.73 -7.21
CA GLY A 307 6.93 10.82 -6.33
C GLY A 307 7.66 9.49 -6.15
N VAL A 308 8.85 9.55 -5.56
CA VAL A 308 9.73 8.38 -5.36
C VAL A 308 9.10 7.35 -4.42
N GLN A 309 8.50 7.82 -3.33
CA GLN A 309 7.80 6.97 -2.35
C GLN A 309 6.30 7.21 -2.45
N GLU A 310 5.63 6.37 -3.22
CA GLU A 310 4.19 6.48 -3.47
C GLU A 310 3.53 5.11 -3.45
N SER A 311 2.44 5.02 -2.67
CA SER A 311 1.53 3.87 -2.65
C SER A 311 0.40 4.06 -3.67
N PHE A 312 -0.42 3.02 -3.89
CA PHE A 312 -1.52 3.06 -4.86
C PHE A 312 -2.61 4.03 -4.40
N GLY A 313 -3.01 3.93 -3.13
CA GLY A 313 -3.95 4.90 -2.57
C GLY A 313 -3.42 6.32 -2.63
N MET A 314 -2.13 6.55 -2.35
CA MET A 314 -1.53 7.88 -2.52
C MET A 314 -1.63 8.36 -3.97
N ASN A 315 -1.34 7.49 -4.94
CA ASN A 315 -1.40 7.82 -6.35
C ASN A 315 -2.84 8.19 -6.78
N ARG A 316 -3.83 7.33 -6.50
CA ARG A 316 -5.23 7.60 -6.90
C ARG A 316 -5.83 8.81 -6.16
N CYS A 317 -5.50 8.99 -4.88
CA CYS A 317 -5.88 10.21 -4.16
C CYS A 317 -5.16 11.46 -4.67
N GLN A 318 -3.93 11.34 -5.19
CA GLN A 318 -3.22 12.47 -5.80
C GLN A 318 -3.89 12.91 -7.11
N ILE A 319 -4.39 11.98 -7.93
CA ILE A 319 -5.15 12.29 -9.15
C ILE A 319 -6.39 13.12 -8.81
N VAL A 320 -7.15 12.69 -7.81
CA VAL A 320 -8.33 13.42 -7.32
C VAL A 320 -7.93 14.79 -6.75
N ALA A 321 -6.88 14.85 -5.92
CA ALA A 321 -6.39 16.09 -5.35
C ALA A 321 -5.98 17.10 -6.43
N ASN A 322 -5.32 16.64 -7.49
CA ASN A 322 -4.94 17.49 -8.61
C ASN A 322 -6.17 18.09 -9.30
N GLY A 323 -7.25 17.31 -9.47
CA GLY A 323 -8.49 17.81 -10.09
C GLY A 323 -9.18 18.86 -9.22
N LEU A 324 -9.26 18.62 -7.91
CA LEU A 324 -9.81 19.61 -6.96
C LEU A 324 -8.98 20.91 -6.94
N LEU A 325 -7.65 20.81 -6.93
CA LEU A 325 -6.77 21.97 -6.99
C LEU A 325 -6.88 22.71 -8.32
N GLU A 326 -6.97 21.99 -9.44
CA GLU A 326 -7.14 22.58 -10.76
C GLU A 326 -8.43 23.43 -10.82
N ALA A 327 -9.56 22.88 -10.38
CA ALA A 327 -10.83 23.61 -10.30
C ALA A 327 -10.72 24.86 -9.42
N TRP A 328 -10.08 24.72 -8.26
CA TRP A 328 -9.86 25.83 -7.33
C TRP A 328 -8.99 26.95 -7.92
N HIS A 329 -7.85 26.61 -8.54
CA HIS A 329 -6.94 27.58 -9.15
C HIS A 329 -7.53 28.28 -10.39
N GLN A 330 -8.36 27.58 -11.17
CA GLN A 330 -9.04 28.16 -12.33
C GLN A 330 -10.29 28.97 -11.96
N GLY A 331 -10.73 28.91 -10.70
CA GLY A 331 -11.93 29.60 -10.21
C GLY A 331 -13.25 28.93 -10.60
N ASP A 332 -13.23 27.74 -11.19
CA ASP A 332 -14.42 26.90 -11.41
C ASP A 332 -14.62 25.94 -10.24
N ASP A 333 -14.75 26.52 -9.05
CA ASP A 333 -14.86 25.78 -7.78
C ASP A 333 -16.29 25.26 -7.52
N SER A 334 -17.08 25.09 -8.58
CA SER A 334 -18.42 24.51 -8.53
C SER A 334 -18.34 22.98 -8.36
N LEU A 335 -19.39 22.34 -7.81
CA LEU A 335 -19.43 20.87 -7.70
C LEU A 335 -19.22 20.19 -9.07
N GLN A 336 -19.80 20.77 -10.12
CA GLN A 336 -19.63 20.27 -11.49
C GLN A 336 -18.21 20.50 -12.02
N GLY A 337 -17.63 21.68 -11.79
CA GLY A 337 -16.27 22.02 -12.21
C GLY A 337 -15.24 21.12 -11.55
N ARG A 338 -15.35 20.91 -10.22
CA ARG A 338 -14.54 19.95 -9.45
C ARG A 338 -14.66 18.53 -10.02
N MET A 339 -15.87 18.05 -10.28
CA MET A 339 -16.08 16.72 -10.88
C MET A 339 -15.41 16.63 -12.26
N GLN A 340 -15.62 17.61 -13.13
CA GLN A 340 -15.03 17.63 -14.47
C GLN A 340 -13.50 17.64 -14.43
N ALA A 341 -12.89 18.42 -13.54
CA ALA A 341 -11.45 18.45 -13.37
C ALA A 341 -10.90 17.10 -12.87
N ILE A 342 -11.54 16.45 -11.89
CA ILE A 342 -11.17 15.10 -11.44
C ILE A 342 -11.21 14.11 -12.61
N LEU A 343 -12.31 14.08 -13.37
CA LEU A 343 -12.45 13.21 -14.54
C LEU A 343 -11.38 13.49 -15.60
N GLY A 344 -11.05 14.77 -15.82
CA GLY A 344 -9.99 15.21 -16.70
C GLY A 344 -8.63 14.66 -16.31
N GLN A 345 -8.29 14.66 -15.02
CA GLN A 345 -7.03 14.11 -14.51
C GLN A 345 -6.90 12.60 -14.74
N PHE A 346 -7.95 11.82 -14.49
CA PHE A 346 -7.96 10.38 -14.81
C PHE A 346 -7.79 10.14 -16.31
N SER A 347 -8.52 10.90 -17.14
CA SER A 347 -8.44 10.80 -18.60
C SER A 347 -7.06 11.15 -19.14
N HIS A 348 -6.42 12.21 -18.60
CA HIS A 348 -5.08 12.63 -18.99
C HIS A 348 -4.02 11.54 -18.78
N LEU A 349 -4.17 10.74 -17.71
CA LEU A 349 -3.29 9.63 -17.38
C LEU A 349 -3.68 8.32 -18.08
N GLY A 350 -4.78 8.31 -18.85
CA GLY A 350 -5.31 7.12 -19.51
C GLY A 350 -5.86 6.06 -18.54
N ILE A 351 -6.20 6.46 -17.31
CA ILE A 351 -6.76 5.56 -16.29
C ILE A 351 -8.28 5.55 -16.45
N ASP A 352 -8.82 4.36 -16.74
CA ASP A 352 -10.26 4.14 -16.83
C ASP A 352 -10.90 4.21 -15.44
N LEU A 353 -11.81 5.17 -15.23
CA LEU A 353 -12.49 5.35 -13.95
C LEU A 353 -13.38 4.17 -13.58
N GLN A 354 -13.82 3.35 -14.55
CA GLN A 354 -14.56 2.13 -14.24
C GLN A 354 -13.65 1.02 -13.70
N ARG A 355 -12.34 1.12 -13.97
CA ARG A 355 -11.32 0.14 -13.56
C ARG A 355 -10.07 0.84 -13.01
N PRO A 356 -10.21 1.67 -11.96
CA PRO A 356 -9.10 2.50 -11.48
C PRO A 356 -8.01 1.67 -10.76
N TYR A 357 -8.29 0.40 -10.48
CA TYR A 357 -7.35 -0.58 -9.97
C TYR A 357 -6.33 -1.06 -11.00
N LEU A 358 -6.54 -0.77 -12.29
CA LEU A 358 -5.62 -1.10 -13.37
C LEU A 358 -4.73 0.09 -13.73
N ASN A 359 -3.57 -0.20 -14.29
CA ASN A 359 -2.78 0.79 -15.02
C ASN A 359 -3.36 1.05 -16.43
N ALA A 360 -2.93 2.15 -17.05
CA ALA A 360 -3.37 2.50 -18.40
C ALA A 360 -3.04 1.37 -19.39
N ASN A 361 -4.03 0.99 -20.21
CA ASN A 361 -3.92 -0.09 -21.21
C ASN A 361 -3.64 -1.49 -20.64
N SER A 362 -3.76 -1.70 -19.32
CA SER A 362 -3.59 -3.02 -18.71
C SER A 362 -4.81 -3.91 -18.96
N GLU A 363 -4.58 -5.19 -19.23
CA GLU A 363 -5.63 -6.20 -19.34
C GLU A 363 -6.13 -6.62 -17.95
N ASP A 364 -7.45 -6.68 -17.79
CA ASP A 364 -8.12 -7.16 -16.59
C ASP A 364 -8.20 -8.69 -16.59
N ILE A 365 -7.19 -9.33 -16.01
CA ILE A 365 -7.12 -10.79 -15.86
C ILE A 365 -7.63 -11.28 -14.50
N TYR A 366 -8.18 -10.37 -13.67
CA TYR A 366 -8.36 -10.58 -12.22
C TYR A 366 -9.69 -11.19 -11.81
#